data_AF-A0A9E3P055-F1
#
_entry.id   AF-A0A9E3P055-F1
#
_cell.length_a   1.000
_cell.length_b   1.000
_cell.length_c   1.000
_cell.angle_alpha   90.00
_cell.angle_beta   90.00
_cell.angle_gamma   90.00
#
_symmetry.space_group_name_H-M   'P 1'
#
loop_
_entity.id
_entity.type
_entity.pdbx_description
1 polymer ?
#
loop_
_entity_poly.entity_id
_entity_poly.type
_entity_poly.pdbx_seq_one_letter_code
_entity_poly.pdbx_strand_id
1 'polypeptide(L)'
;MRAEIATIIDGLLAASEASREVSLDAIGDAIGARAITPDEIDAIITALESAGRHVATPAGGDGEKHLHAVLAAIRDLAPSLGRRPSIAEIAARSGLAEGDVRHALSLAKIMQR
;
A
#
# COMPACT_ATOMS: atom_id res chain seq x y z
N MET A 1 -4.68 -13.34 23.49
CA MET A 1 -4.09 -13.58 22.15
C MET A 1 -3.92 -15.09 21.97
N ARG A 2 -4.30 -15.66 20.82
CA ARG A 2 -4.14 -17.11 20.55
C ARG A 2 -2.66 -17.46 20.44
N ALA A 3 -2.26 -18.65 20.89
CA ALA A 3 -0.85 -19.08 20.87
C ALA A 3 -0.25 -19.07 19.44
N GLU A 4 -1.05 -19.40 18.43
CA GLU A 4 -0.62 -19.40 17.02
C GLU A 4 -0.22 -18.01 16.52
N ILE A 5 -0.90 -16.95 17.00
CA ILE A 5 -0.60 -15.57 16.64
C ILE A 5 0.74 -15.13 17.23
N ALA A 6 1.03 -15.54 18.46
CA ALA A 6 2.34 -15.30 19.07
C ALA A 6 3.47 -15.93 18.25
N THR A 7 3.28 -17.17 17.78
CA THR A 7 4.25 -17.85 16.91
C THR A 7 4.47 -17.13 15.58
N ILE A 8 3.41 -16.57 14.98
CA ILE A 8 3.52 -15.76 13.76
C ILE A 8 4.35 -14.51 14.02
N ILE A 9 4.06 -13.80 15.12
CA ILE A 9 4.81 -12.58 15.51
C ILE A 9 6.28 -12.91 15.75
N ASP A 10 6.59 -13.96 16.51
CA ASP A 10 7.97 -14.36 16.79
C ASP A 10 8.75 -14.68 15.51
N GLY A 11 8.11 -15.40 14.58
CA GLY A 11 8.70 -15.71 13.28
C GLY A 11 8.98 -14.46 12.45
N LEU A 12 8.05 -13.50 12.42
CA LEU A 12 8.21 -12.23 11.70
C LEU A 12 9.28 -11.34 12.35
N LEU A 13 9.38 -11.32 13.68
CA LEU A 13 10.40 -10.54 14.40
C LEU A 13 11.81 -11.08 14.16
N ALA A 14 11.97 -12.40 14.08
CA ALA A 14 13.24 -13.04 13.75
C ALA A 14 13.63 -12.77 12.29
N ALA A 15 12.68 -12.92 11.36
CA ALA A 15 12.92 -12.66 9.94
C ALA A 15 13.26 -11.19 9.63
N SER A 16 12.72 -10.25 10.41
CA SER A 16 12.94 -8.80 10.26
C SER A 16 14.00 -8.22 11.19
N GLU A 17 14.80 -9.06 11.86
CA GLU A 17 15.79 -8.58 12.83
C GLU A 17 16.81 -7.62 12.20
N ALA A 18 17.26 -7.94 10.98
CA ALA A 18 18.25 -7.16 10.25
C ALA A 18 17.67 -5.89 9.59
N SER A 19 16.47 -5.99 9.00
CA SER A 19 15.84 -4.88 8.27
C SER A 19 15.07 -3.93 9.17
N ARG A 20 14.58 -4.41 10.32
CA ARG A 20 13.54 -3.76 11.14
C ARG A 20 12.25 -3.45 10.37
N GLU A 21 12.07 -4.03 9.19
CA GLU A 21 10.91 -3.83 8.32
C GLU A 21 10.22 -5.16 8.03
N VAL A 22 8.88 -5.15 8.04
CA VAL A 22 8.02 -6.30 7.73
C VAL A 22 6.98 -5.86 6.70
N SER A 23 6.93 -6.48 5.52
CA SER A 23 5.91 -6.16 4.52
C SER A 23 4.55 -6.81 4.81
N LEU A 24 3.46 -6.23 4.29
CA LEU A 24 2.15 -6.87 4.34
C LEU A 24 2.12 -8.23 3.64
N ASP A 25 2.90 -8.41 2.56
CA ASP A 25 3.04 -9.70 1.89
C ASP A 25 3.68 -10.74 2.82
N ALA A 26 4.72 -10.36 3.57
CA ALA A 26 5.35 -11.25 4.54
C ALA A 26 4.40 -11.62 5.69
N ILE A 27 3.55 -10.69 6.13
CA ILE A 27 2.47 -10.97 7.10
C ILE A 27 1.46 -11.94 6.49
N GLY A 28 1.06 -11.72 5.23
CA GLY A 28 0.16 -12.60 4.48
C GLY A 28 0.70 -14.02 4.33
N ASP A 29 1.98 -14.16 4.00
CA ASP A 29 2.68 -15.44 3.90
C ASP A 29 2.77 -16.15 5.26
N ALA A 30 3.09 -15.39 6.32
CA ALA A 30 3.20 -15.92 7.67
C ALA A 30 1.84 -16.38 8.22
N ILE A 31 0.74 -15.68 7.86
CA ILE A 31 -0.64 -16.07 8.17
C ILE A 31 -1.07 -17.27 7.32
N GLY A 32 -0.74 -17.28 6.03
CA GLY A 32 -1.13 -18.32 5.07
C GLY A 32 -2.64 -18.44 4.93
N ALA A 33 -3.15 -19.68 4.89
CA ALA A 33 -4.58 -19.97 4.76
C ALA A 33 -5.35 -19.97 6.11
N ARG A 34 -4.74 -19.46 7.19
CA ARG A 34 -5.37 -19.48 8.53
C ARG A 34 -6.54 -18.50 8.57
N ALA A 35 -7.60 -18.89 9.27
CA ALA A 35 -8.73 -17.99 9.54
C ALA A 35 -8.32 -16.97 10.60
N ILE A 36 -7.96 -15.76 10.14
CA ILE A 36 -7.58 -14.62 10.96
C ILE A 36 -8.64 -13.53 10.84
N THR A 37 -9.04 -12.97 11.96
CA THR A 37 -9.99 -11.84 12.03
C THR A 37 -9.28 -10.49 11.87
N PRO A 38 -10.00 -9.42 11.47
CA PRO A 38 -9.41 -8.07 11.39
C PRO A 38 -8.74 -7.63 12.70
N ASP A 39 -9.37 -7.86 13.85
CA ASP A 39 -8.83 -7.52 15.17
C ASP A 39 -7.50 -8.26 15.46
N GLU A 40 -7.35 -9.49 14.97
CA GLU A 40 -6.11 -10.26 15.10
C GLU A 40 -5.01 -9.73 14.17
N ILE A 41 -5.36 -9.22 12.99
CA ILE A 41 -4.41 -8.54 12.09
C ILE A 41 -3.88 -7.27 12.77
N ASP A 42 -4.77 -6.46 13.34
CA ASP A 42 -4.41 -5.24 14.06
C ASP A 42 -3.51 -5.55 15.27
N ALA A 43 -3.80 -6.63 15.99
CA ALA A 43 -2.97 -7.09 17.10
C ALA A 43 -1.55 -7.52 16.65
N ILE A 44 -1.43 -8.18 15.50
CA ILE A 44 -0.12 -8.56 14.93
C ILE A 44 0.68 -7.30 14.56
N ILE A 45 0.06 -6.37 13.83
CA ILE A 45 0.71 -5.11 13.42
C ILE A 45 1.17 -4.33 14.65
N THR A 46 0.29 -4.12 15.62
CA THR A 46 0.59 -3.41 16.86
C THR A 46 1.75 -4.07 17.62
N ALA A 47 1.79 -5.40 17.68
CA ALA A 47 2.86 -6.13 18.36
C ALA A 47 4.22 -5.97 17.65
N LEU A 48 4.24 -6.00 16.32
CA LEU A 48 5.45 -5.75 15.53
C LEU A 48 5.97 -4.32 15.73
N GLU A 49 5.08 -3.33 15.66
CA GLU A 49 5.42 -1.92 15.87
C GLU A 49 5.89 -1.64 17.30
N SER A 50 5.23 -2.23 18.31
CA SER A 50 5.65 -2.13 19.71
C SER A 50 7.01 -2.77 19.96
N ALA A 51 7.37 -3.80 19.18
CA ALA A 51 8.71 -4.39 19.17
C ALA A 51 9.72 -3.59 18.32
N GLY A 52 9.34 -2.41 17.81
CA GLY A 52 10.19 -1.52 17.03
C GLY A 52 10.42 -1.99 15.60
N ARG A 53 9.46 -2.68 14.99
CA ARG A 53 9.46 -3.02 13.55
C ARG A 53 8.53 -2.05 12.82
N HIS A 54 8.95 -1.61 11.65
CA HIS A 54 8.09 -0.86 10.76
C HIS A 54 7.33 -1.84 9.86
N VAL A 55 6.00 -1.85 9.92
CA VAL A 55 5.20 -2.62 8.97
C VAL A 55 5.13 -1.83 7.66
N ALA A 56 5.87 -2.26 6.65
CA ALA A 56 5.86 -1.65 5.34
C ALA A 56 4.51 -1.96 4.66
N THR A 57 3.65 -0.95 4.61
CA THR A 57 2.56 -0.95 3.64
C THR A 57 3.19 -0.87 2.25
N PRO A 58 2.84 -1.74 1.30
CA PRO A 58 3.20 -1.49 -0.08
C PRO A 58 2.71 -0.08 -0.44
N ALA A 59 3.43 0.60 -1.33
CA ALA A 59 3.08 1.94 -1.83
C ALA A 59 1.64 2.04 -2.45
N GLY A 60 0.85 0.96 -2.41
CA GLY A 60 -0.54 0.87 -2.83
C GLY A 60 -1.59 1.26 -1.78
N GLY A 61 -1.22 1.57 -0.53
CA GLY A 61 -2.18 2.07 0.48
C GLY A 61 -2.71 3.48 0.17
N ASP A 62 -1.99 4.25 -0.62
CA ASP A 62 -2.40 5.60 -1.04
C ASP A 62 -3.15 5.60 -2.38
N GLY A 63 -3.65 4.45 -2.87
CA GLY A 63 -4.29 4.34 -4.18
C GLY A 63 -5.39 5.39 -4.43
N GLU A 64 -6.21 5.68 -3.41
CA GLU A 64 -7.23 6.73 -3.48
C GLU A 64 -6.64 8.15 -3.48
N LYS A 65 -5.62 8.41 -2.64
CA LYS A 65 -4.93 9.71 -2.62
C LYS A 65 -4.17 9.97 -3.92
N HIS A 66 -3.46 8.97 -4.44
CA HIS A 66 -2.79 9.00 -5.73
C HIS A 66 -3.79 9.21 -6.87
N LEU A 67 -4.94 8.54 -6.83
CA LEU A 67 -6.01 8.78 -7.78
C LEU A 67 -6.54 10.22 -7.72
N HIS A 68 -6.74 10.76 -6.52
CA HIS A 68 -7.15 12.15 -6.36
C HIS A 68 -6.13 13.12 -6.97
N ALA A 69 -4.83 12.93 -6.68
CA ALA A 69 -3.74 13.73 -7.23
C ALA A 69 -3.64 13.62 -8.77
N VAL A 70 -3.79 12.41 -9.32
CA VAL A 70 -3.80 12.15 -10.76
C VAL A 70 -4.98 12.84 -11.44
N LEU A 71 -6.18 12.75 -10.88
CA LEU A 71 -7.37 13.40 -11.44
C LEU A 71 -7.27 14.92 -11.38
N ALA A 72 -6.73 15.48 -10.30
CA ALA A 72 -6.45 16.91 -10.18
C ALA A 72 -5.45 17.37 -11.27
N ALA A 73 -4.34 16.65 -11.44
CA ALA A 73 -3.35 16.94 -12.48
C ALA A 73 -3.93 16.86 -13.89
N ILE A 74 -4.80 15.89 -14.17
CA ILE A 74 -5.48 15.78 -15.48
C ILE A 74 -6.41 16.98 -15.71
N ARG A 75 -7.22 17.36 -14.71
CA ARG A 75 -8.16 18.49 -14.82
C ARG A 75 -7.45 19.82 -15.03
N ASP A 76 -6.25 19.96 -14.45
CA ASP A 76 -5.43 21.15 -14.57
C ASP A 76 -4.69 21.21 -15.92
N LEU A 77 -4.17 20.07 -16.40
CA LEU A 77 -3.42 20.01 -17.67
C LEU A 77 -4.32 20.00 -18.91
N ALA A 78 -5.50 19.36 -18.86
CA ALA A 78 -6.33 19.17 -20.04
C ALA A 78 -6.79 20.49 -20.72
N PRO A 79 -7.19 21.54 -19.98
CA PRO A 79 -7.50 22.84 -20.57
C PRO A 79 -6.28 23.52 -21.19
N SER A 80 -5.11 23.41 -20.53
CA SER A 80 -3.87 24.06 -21.01
C SER A 80 -3.28 23.39 -22.24
N LEU A 81 -3.45 22.07 -22.38
CA LEU A 81 -2.91 21.31 -23.51
C LEU A 81 -3.89 21.21 -24.69
N GLY A 82 -5.19 21.46 -24.47
CA GLY A 82 -6.23 21.24 -25.47
C GLY A 82 -6.38 19.76 -25.89
N ARG A 83 -5.72 18.84 -25.19
CA ARG A 83 -5.74 17.39 -25.41
C ARG A 83 -5.64 16.65 -24.08
N ARG A 84 -5.87 15.33 -24.12
CA ARG A 84 -5.63 14.47 -22.96
C ARG A 84 -4.13 14.47 -22.60
N PRO A 85 -3.78 14.73 -21.32
CA PRO A 85 -2.39 14.64 -20.85
C PRO A 85 -1.88 13.20 -20.90
N SER A 86 -0.60 13.02 -21.20
CA SER A 86 0.11 11.73 -21.16
C SER A 86 0.50 11.35 -19.73
N ILE A 87 0.86 10.07 -19.52
CA ILE A 87 1.28 9.56 -18.21
C ILE A 87 2.48 10.35 -17.67
N ALA A 88 3.47 10.65 -18.51
CA ALA A 88 4.66 11.42 -18.13
C ALA A 88 4.30 12.85 -17.72
N GLU A 89 3.38 13.51 -18.44
CA GLU A 89 2.92 14.87 -18.09
C GLU A 89 2.14 14.89 -16.77
N ILE A 90 1.33 13.86 -16.52
CA ILE A 90 0.58 13.70 -15.27
C ILE A 90 1.54 13.42 -14.11
N ALA A 91 2.53 12.53 -14.30
CA ALA A 91 3.56 12.22 -13.30
C ALA A 91 4.33 13.50 -12.91
N ALA A 92 4.79 14.27 -13.89
CA ALA A 92 5.49 15.53 -13.66
C ALA A 92 4.63 16.56 -12.90
N ARG A 93 3.32 16.62 -13.17
CA ARG A 93 2.41 17.57 -12.50
C ARG A 93 1.96 17.10 -11.11
N SER A 94 1.78 15.80 -10.91
CA SER A 94 1.29 15.21 -9.65
C SER A 94 2.41 14.92 -8.65
N GLY A 95 3.67 14.91 -9.08
CA GLY A 95 4.82 14.52 -8.26
C GLY A 95 4.92 13.01 -8.01
N LEU A 96 4.13 12.21 -8.74
CA LEU A 96 4.08 10.75 -8.61
C LEU A 96 4.98 10.08 -9.65
N ALA A 97 5.43 8.85 -9.35
CA ALA A 97 6.08 8.01 -10.35
C ALA A 97 5.05 7.55 -11.40
N GLU A 98 5.49 7.31 -12.64
CA GLU A 98 4.57 6.85 -13.69
C GLU A 98 3.88 5.51 -13.37
N GLY A 99 4.53 4.65 -12.58
CA GLY A 99 3.94 3.40 -12.09
C GLY A 99 2.71 3.67 -11.24
N ASP A 100 2.80 4.63 -10.31
CA ASP A 100 1.68 5.02 -9.43
C ASP A 100 0.56 5.69 -10.23
N VAL A 101 0.90 6.48 -11.25
CA VAL A 101 -0.10 7.04 -12.17
C VAL A 101 -0.86 5.94 -12.91
N ARG A 102 -0.18 4.90 -13.39
CA ARG A 102 -0.82 3.75 -14.07
C ARG A 102 -1.70 2.94 -13.11
N HIS A 103 -1.25 2.72 -11.89
CA HIS A 103 -2.02 2.02 -10.85
C HIS A 103 -3.27 2.82 -10.46
N ALA A 104 -3.13 4.11 -10.20
CA ALA A 104 -4.24 5.00 -9.88
C ALA A 104 -5.30 5.03 -11.00
N LEU A 105 -4.88 5.16 -12.26
CA LEU A 105 -5.80 5.11 -13.40
C LEU A 105 -6.48 3.75 -13.58
N SER A 106 -5.84 2.65 -13.16
CA SER A 106 -6.46 1.32 -13.16
C SER A 106 -7.51 1.18 -12.06
N LEU A 107 -7.22 1.71 -10.87
CA LEU A 107 -8.19 1.79 -9.76
C LEU A 107 -9.45 2.57 -10.19
N ALA A 108 -9.29 3.70 -10.87
CA ALA A 108 -10.42 4.50 -11.39
C ALA A 108 -11.34 3.69 -12.31
N LYS A 109 -10.78 2.82 -13.17
CA LYS A 109 -11.57 1.96 -14.07
C LYS A 109 -12.35 0.88 -13.33
N ILE A 110 -11.80 0.39 -12.22
CA ILE A 110 -12.45 -0.63 -11.38
C ILE A 110 -13.61 0.01 -10.59
N MET A 111 -13.41 1.21 -10.04
CA MET A 111 -14.44 1.92 -9.25
C MET A 111 -15.61 2.47 -10.08
N GLN A 112 -15.48 2.55 -11.40
CA GLN A 112 -16.55 3.02 -12.31
C GLN A 112 -17.47 1.89 -12.83
N ARG A 113 -17.25 0.64 -12.39
CA ARG A 113 -18.12 -0.50 -12.67
C ARG A 113 -19.14 -0.70 -11.55
#